data_AF-A0A0A2TFT5-F1
#
_entry.id   AF-A0A0A2TFT5-F1
#
_cell.length_a   1.000
_cell.length_b   1.000
_cell.length_c   1.000
_cell.angle_alpha   90.00
_cell.angle_beta   90.00
_cell.angle_gamma   90.00
#
_symmetry.space_group_name_H-M   'P 1'
#
loop_
_entity.id
_entity.type
_entity.pdbx_description
1 polymer ?
#
loop_
_entity_poly.entity_id
_entity_poly.type
_entity_poly.pdbx_seq_one_letter_code
_entity_poly.pdbx_strand_id
1 'polypeptide(L)'
;MSTKDKMIGSYLGAAIGDAMGGPMESSHYKRIQKYIGEVKGLLRYEEPYLLPERLTDPQGTFFPGYALHPEPGSITDDTFCRKDITKFIIETKGERTPEKLVTWLLENGELDTQWPQIMVGALHKIKNGEVSAEECGRSYKQGGGIGWWFPIGIIHAGDPEGAAKEGRYLSSIWKAPLEQDFVAAVVAGIAEGLKEDATYQSMIDAMLHQCGPLAATLIKRAISIAEEATDIWDLADNLYQHALMPNTAHIWEITDQDPPIERDAPLPPKVEPLNYSDESYTTFFFAEQIPFAVAAFVFEEGNVSAIPACCNLGRDTDTNANLVGAWVGALHGESALPTEWVEQVIEVNKKELEVRKLAEQLAMVTV
;
A
#
# COMPACT_ATOMS: atom_id res chain seq x y z
N MET A 1 -20.04 -15.47 -6.89
CA MET A 1 -18.66 -15.35 -6.35
C MET A 1 -18.74 -15.54 -4.85
N SER A 2 -17.80 -16.27 -4.23
CA SER A 2 -17.87 -16.51 -2.77
C SER A 2 -17.08 -15.45 -2.00
N THR A 3 -17.42 -15.17 -0.74
CA THR A 3 -16.60 -14.30 0.12
C THR A 3 -15.16 -14.79 0.21
N LYS A 4 -14.94 -16.12 0.23
CA LYS A 4 -13.59 -16.70 0.21
C LYS A 4 -12.82 -16.35 -1.07
N ASP A 5 -13.48 -16.37 -2.23
CA ASP A 5 -12.88 -15.96 -3.51
C ASP A 5 -12.49 -14.48 -3.49
N LYS A 6 -13.33 -13.63 -2.86
CA LYS A 6 -13.04 -12.22 -2.61
C LYS A 6 -11.87 -11.99 -1.64
N MET A 7 -11.79 -12.75 -0.56
CA MET A 7 -10.68 -12.68 0.42
C MET A 7 -9.35 -13.06 -0.23
N ILE A 8 -9.32 -14.17 -0.99
CA ILE A 8 -8.12 -14.61 -1.72
C ILE A 8 -7.78 -13.60 -2.82
N GLY A 9 -8.80 -13.12 -3.56
CA GLY A 9 -8.66 -12.08 -4.57
C GLY A 9 -8.04 -10.82 -4.02
N SER A 10 -8.49 -10.32 -2.86
CA SER A 10 -7.90 -9.14 -2.21
C SER A 10 -6.42 -9.35 -1.92
N TYR A 11 -6.04 -10.49 -1.34
CA TYR A 11 -4.64 -10.76 -1.01
C TYR A 11 -3.75 -10.91 -2.25
N LEU A 12 -4.22 -11.60 -3.29
CA LEU A 12 -3.47 -11.82 -4.53
C LEU A 12 -3.45 -10.58 -5.42
N GLY A 13 -4.55 -9.86 -5.54
CA GLY A 13 -4.64 -8.59 -6.26
C GLY A 13 -3.65 -7.58 -5.70
N ALA A 14 -3.51 -7.55 -4.38
CA ALA A 14 -2.53 -6.72 -3.71
C ALA A 14 -1.08 -7.10 -4.09
N ALA A 15 -0.74 -8.40 -4.11
CA ALA A 15 0.57 -8.86 -4.59
C ALA A 15 0.82 -8.57 -6.08
N ILE A 16 -0.22 -8.62 -6.91
CA ILE A 16 -0.15 -8.22 -8.32
C ILE A 16 0.13 -6.73 -8.46
N GLY A 17 -0.55 -5.89 -7.67
CA GLY A 17 -0.36 -4.46 -7.67
C GLY A 17 1.07 -4.07 -7.28
N ASP A 18 1.56 -4.62 -6.17
CA ASP A 18 2.95 -4.51 -5.72
C ASP A 18 3.92 -4.86 -6.88
N ALA A 19 3.81 -6.07 -7.41
CA ALA A 19 4.72 -6.55 -8.45
C ALA A 19 4.62 -5.81 -9.79
N MET A 20 3.45 -5.26 -10.13
CA MET A 20 3.25 -4.44 -11.32
C MET A 20 3.86 -3.05 -11.12
N GLY A 21 3.75 -2.51 -9.90
CA GLY A 21 4.16 -1.16 -9.54
C GLY A 21 5.66 -0.99 -9.35
N GLY A 22 6.35 -2.00 -8.81
CA GLY A 22 7.75 -1.84 -8.40
C GLY A 22 8.76 -1.51 -9.53
N PRO A 23 8.66 -2.06 -10.76
CA PRO A 23 9.60 -1.74 -11.83
C PRO A 23 9.72 -0.26 -12.21
N MET A 24 8.74 0.57 -11.86
CA MET A 24 8.75 2.02 -12.12
C MET A 24 8.51 2.85 -10.87
N GLU A 25 8.67 2.26 -9.68
CA GLU A 25 8.60 2.98 -8.42
C GLU A 25 9.50 4.23 -8.45
N SER A 26 8.99 5.30 -7.86
CA SER A 26 9.60 6.63 -7.79
C SER A 26 9.71 7.35 -9.14
N SER A 27 9.19 6.79 -10.23
CA SER A 27 9.22 7.46 -11.53
C SER A 27 8.19 8.59 -11.62
N HIS A 28 8.54 9.67 -12.30
CA HIS A 28 7.55 10.66 -12.73
C HIS A 28 6.62 10.04 -13.79
N TYR A 29 5.30 10.29 -13.73
CA TYR A 29 4.34 9.82 -14.76
C TYR A 29 4.76 10.12 -16.22
N LYS A 30 5.37 11.29 -16.51
CA LYS A 30 5.86 11.65 -17.85
C LYS A 30 7.00 10.75 -18.33
N ARG A 31 7.79 10.19 -17.40
CA ARG A 31 8.81 9.19 -17.69
C ARG A 31 8.15 7.88 -18.12
N ILE A 32 7.17 7.40 -17.35
CA ILE A 32 6.36 6.22 -17.67
C ILE A 32 5.73 6.40 -19.06
N GLN A 33 5.04 7.52 -19.29
CA GLN A 33 4.42 7.84 -20.57
C GLN A 33 5.41 7.78 -21.74
N LYS A 34 6.62 8.31 -21.56
CA LYS A 34 7.64 8.39 -22.61
C LYS A 34 8.25 7.02 -22.95
N TYR A 35 8.57 6.22 -21.94
CA TYR A 35 9.37 4.99 -22.14
C TYR A 35 8.55 3.71 -22.18
N ILE A 36 7.35 3.72 -21.57
CA ILE A 36 6.42 2.59 -21.52
C ILE A 36 5.23 2.85 -22.46
N GLY A 37 4.84 4.10 -22.62
CA GLY A 37 3.51 4.42 -23.10
C GLY A 37 2.57 4.22 -21.93
N GLU A 38 1.81 3.12 -21.94
CA GLU A 38 0.83 2.80 -20.90
C GLU A 38 1.14 1.43 -20.31
N VAL A 39 1.29 1.36 -18.98
CA VAL A 39 1.43 0.10 -18.25
C VAL A 39 0.14 -0.70 -18.40
N LYS A 40 0.25 -1.98 -18.80
CA LYS A 40 -0.90 -2.89 -19.01
C LYS A 40 -0.72 -4.26 -18.36
N GLY A 41 0.35 -4.46 -17.60
CA GLY A 41 0.70 -5.76 -17.04
C GLY A 41 2.04 -5.74 -16.35
N LEU A 42 2.47 -6.92 -15.88
CA LEU A 42 3.71 -7.10 -15.14
C LEU A 42 4.93 -6.81 -16.03
N LEU A 43 5.84 -5.97 -15.53
CA LEU A 43 7.07 -5.60 -16.20
C LEU A 43 8.28 -6.16 -15.47
N ARG A 44 9.38 -6.33 -16.20
CA ARG A 44 10.67 -6.73 -15.65
C ARG A 44 11.34 -5.51 -14.99
N TYR A 45 12.10 -5.72 -13.92
CA TYR A 45 12.95 -4.66 -13.34
C TYR A 45 14.19 -4.47 -14.22
N GLU A 46 14.06 -3.60 -15.22
CA GLU A 46 15.13 -3.25 -16.16
C GLU A 46 14.92 -1.86 -16.78
N GLU A 47 15.94 -1.32 -17.44
CA GLU A 47 15.77 -0.13 -18.26
C GLU A 47 14.89 -0.44 -19.49
N PRO A 48 14.04 0.50 -19.95
CA PRO A 48 13.94 1.88 -19.48
C PRO A 48 12.87 2.08 -18.39
N TYR A 49 12.32 1.03 -17.78
CA TYR A 49 11.23 1.13 -16.81
C TYR A 49 11.73 1.59 -15.45
N LEU A 50 12.79 0.94 -15.01
CA LEU A 50 13.49 1.26 -13.77
C LEU A 50 14.26 2.56 -13.90
N LEU A 51 14.36 3.32 -12.80
CA LEU A 51 15.22 4.50 -12.75
C LEU A 51 16.70 4.10 -12.85
N PRO A 52 17.51 4.77 -13.69
CA PRO A 52 18.92 4.40 -13.86
C PRO A 52 19.72 4.41 -12.55
N GLU A 53 19.40 5.32 -11.63
CA GLU A 53 20.08 5.41 -10.34
C GLU A 53 19.91 4.14 -9.49
N ARG A 54 18.75 3.48 -9.55
CA ARG A 54 18.44 2.25 -8.81
C ARG A 54 19.28 1.05 -9.28
N LEU A 55 19.80 1.09 -10.52
CA LEU A 55 20.73 0.08 -11.04
C LEU A 55 22.17 0.33 -10.61
N THR A 56 22.51 1.58 -10.29
CA THR A 56 23.88 2.00 -9.96
C THR A 56 24.12 2.15 -8.46
N ASP A 57 23.06 2.17 -7.64
CA ASP A 57 23.15 2.18 -6.18
C ASP A 57 23.84 0.89 -5.68
N PRO A 58 24.86 0.97 -4.80
CA PRO A 58 25.45 -0.20 -4.14
C PRO A 58 24.47 -1.01 -3.28
N GLN A 59 23.39 -0.40 -2.77
CA GLN A 59 22.26 -1.09 -2.14
C GLN A 59 21.29 -1.66 -3.19
N GLY A 60 21.31 -1.11 -4.40
CA GLY A 60 20.69 -1.65 -5.62
C GLY A 60 19.16 -1.68 -5.62
N THR A 61 18.61 -2.12 -6.75
CA THR A 61 17.18 -2.49 -6.89
C THR A 61 16.92 -3.86 -6.27
N PHE A 62 17.94 -4.71 -6.17
CA PHE A 62 17.79 -6.08 -5.69
C PHE A 62 18.51 -6.24 -4.36
N PHE A 63 17.76 -6.07 -3.27
CA PHE A 63 18.26 -6.31 -1.91
C PHE A 63 17.17 -6.96 -1.06
N PRO A 64 17.54 -7.70 0.00
CA PRO A 64 16.58 -8.16 1.00
C PRO A 64 15.72 -7.00 1.48
N GLY A 65 14.39 -7.09 1.37
CA GLY A 65 13.49 -5.99 1.71
C GLY A 65 13.12 -5.08 0.55
N TYR A 66 13.37 -5.51 -0.69
CA TYR A 66 12.71 -5.00 -1.89
C TYR A 66 12.67 -6.13 -2.95
N ALA A 67 12.34 -5.82 -4.21
CA ALA A 67 12.32 -6.78 -5.31
C ALA A 67 13.56 -7.68 -5.27
N LEU A 68 13.38 -8.98 -5.01
CA LEU A 68 14.53 -9.88 -4.82
C LEU A 68 15.12 -10.33 -6.15
N HIS A 69 14.33 -10.28 -7.23
CA HIS A 69 14.68 -10.81 -8.55
C HIS A 69 14.14 -9.89 -9.65
N PRO A 70 14.75 -9.83 -10.85
CA PRO A 70 14.33 -8.94 -11.91
C PRO A 70 13.05 -9.34 -12.64
N GLU A 71 12.61 -10.59 -12.55
CA GLU A 71 11.52 -11.16 -13.34
C GLU A 71 10.19 -10.40 -13.19
N PRO A 72 9.35 -10.32 -14.25
CA PRO A 72 8.00 -9.80 -14.12
C PRO A 72 7.22 -10.57 -13.06
N GLY A 73 6.55 -9.86 -12.15
CA GLY A 73 5.84 -10.49 -11.04
C GLY A 73 6.62 -10.53 -9.72
N SER A 74 7.87 -10.08 -9.66
CA SER A 74 8.61 -9.94 -8.40
C SER A 74 7.98 -8.90 -7.47
N ILE A 75 7.67 -9.32 -6.24
CA ILE A 75 7.08 -8.49 -5.17
C ILE A 75 8.15 -7.70 -4.39
N THR A 76 7.75 -6.62 -3.71
CA THR A 76 8.59 -5.76 -2.85
C THR A 76 8.32 -5.99 -1.35
N ASP A 77 8.82 -5.10 -0.48
CA ASP A 77 8.58 -5.15 0.97
C ASP A 77 7.11 -5.03 1.33
N ASP A 78 6.29 -4.41 0.48
CA ASP A 78 4.84 -4.32 0.65
C ASP A 78 4.21 -5.70 0.90
N THR A 79 4.55 -6.71 0.08
CA THR A 79 4.06 -8.08 0.28
C THR A 79 4.83 -8.83 1.37
N PHE A 80 6.15 -8.64 1.52
CA PHE A 80 6.92 -9.35 2.55
C PHE A 80 6.55 -8.91 3.97
N CYS A 81 6.33 -7.63 4.21
CA CYS A 81 5.86 -7.11 5.49
C CYS A 81 4.40 -7.52 5.75
N ARG A 82 3.54 -7.49 4.70
CA ARG A 82 2.16 -8.02 4.81
C ARG A 82 2.14 -9.48 5.23
N LYS A 83 3.07 -10.31 4.75
CA LYS A 83 3.20 -11.73 5.18
C LYS A 83 3.37 -11.82 6.70
N ASP A 84 4.23 -11.00 7.30
CA ASP A 84 4.48 -11.03 8.74
C ASP A 84 3.25 -10.57 9.55
N ILE A 85 2.57 -9.50 9.12
CA ILE A 85 1.29 -9.08 9.74
C ILE A 85 0.21 -10.17 9.59
N THR A 86 0.17 -10.86 8.45
CA THR A 86 -0.76 -11.97 8.20
C THR A 86 -0.51 -13.16 9.13
N LYS A 87 0.75 -13.54 9.31
CA LYS A 87 1.14 -14.61 10.24
C LYS A 87 0.79 -14.24 11.68
N PHE A 88 1.08 -13.00 12.10
CA PHE A 88 0.65 -12.49 13.41
C PHE A 88 -0.86 -12.67 13.63
N ILE A 89 -1.68 -12.30 12.63
CA ILE A 89 -3.15 -12.43 12.70
C ILE A 89 -3.59 -13.89 12.82
N ILE A 90 -2.99 -14.79 12.02
CA ILE A 90 -3.32 -16.23 12.02
C ILE A 90 -2.92 -16.89 13.35
N GLU A 91 -1.78 -16.52 13.91
CA GLU A 91 -1.19 -17.20 15.07
C GLU A 91 -1.68 -16.63 16.41
N THR A 92 -2.11 -15.37 16.44
CA THR A 92 -2.53 -14.72 17.68
C THR A 92 -3.92 -15.15 18.10
N LYS A 93 -4.00 -15.75 19.30
CA LYS A 93 -5.26 -16.14 19.93
C LYS A 93 -5.84 -15.01 20.78
N GLY A 94 -7.16 -14.86 20.72
CA GLY A 94 -7.89 -13.82 21.45
C GLY A 94 -7.61 -12.42 20.89
N GLU A 95 -7.74 -11.42 21.75
CA GLU A 95 -7.56 -10.02 21.34
C GLU A 95 -6.13 -9.74 20.86
N ARG A 96 -6.01 -9.14 19.68
CA ARG A 96 -4.75 -8.62 19.13
C ARG A 96 -4.53 -7.21 19.67
N THR A 97 -3.35 -6.97 20.24
CA THR A 97 -2.96 -5.66 20.79
C THR A 97 -1.65 -5.19 20.16
N PRO A 98 -1.37 -3.88 20.15
CA PRO A 98 -0.10 -3.30 19.73
C PRO A 98 1.13 -3.97 20.37
N GLU A 99 1.09 -4.28 21.67
CA GLU A 99 2.21 -4.93 22.38
C GLU A 99 2.44 -6.36 21.92
N LYS A 100 1.36 -7.09 21.65
CA LYS A 100 1.45 -8.45 21.11
C LYS A 100 2.04 -8.42 19.70
N LEU A 101 1.64 -7.44 18.88
CA LEU A 101 2.21 -7.25 17.55
C LEU A 101 3.71 -6.95 17.64
N VAL A 102 4.12 -6.02 18.49
CA VAL A 102 5.54 -5.67 18.71
C VAL A 102 6.34 -6.88 19.15
N THR A 103 5.83 -7.64 20.12
CA THR A 103 6.50 -8.83 20.65
C THR A 103 6.61 -9.90 19.58
N TRP A 104 5.54 -10.17 18.84
CA TRP A 104 5.54 -11.17 17.77
C TRP A 104 6.51 -10.80 16.66
N LEU A 105 6.52 -9.54 16.20
CA LEU A 105 7.44 -9.07 15.16
C LEU A 105 8.90 -9.20 15.57
N LEU A 106 9.25 -8.84 16.81
CA LEU A 106 10.61 -8.95 17.32
C LEU A 106 11.08 -10.41 17.50
N GLU A 107 10.16 -11.35 17.63
CA GLU A 107 10.46 -12.77 17.84
C GLU A 107 10.42 -13.58 16.54
N ASN A 108 9.57 -13.20 15.58
CA ASN A 108 9.22 -14.03 14.42
C ASN A 108 9.32 -13.29 13.09
N GLY A 109 9.30 -11.95 13.09
CA GLY A 109 9.36 -11.14 11.89
C GLY A 109 10.73 -11.23 11.23
N GLU A 110 10.76 -11.13 9.90
CA GLU A 110 12.00 -11.10 9.13
C GLU A 110 12.63 -9.69 9.15
N LEU A 111 12.81 -9.12 10.34
CA LEU A 111 13.13 -7.71 10.54
C LEU A 111 14.51 -7.31 10.01
N ASP A 112 15.48 -8.22 10.02
CA ASP A 112 16.85 -7.97 9.56
C ASP A 112 16.98 -8.04 8.02
N THR A 113 15.96 -8.54 7.33
CA THR A 113 16.01 -8.78 5.88
C THR A 113 14.89 -8.10 5.15
N GLN A 114 13.62 -8.29 5.51
CA GLN A 114 12.49 -7.87 4.68
C GLN A 114 11.85 -6.54 5.09
N TRP A 115 12.20 -6.02 6.27
CA TRP A 115 11.57 -4.81 6.80
C TRP A 115 12.43 -3.57 6.63
N PRO A 116 11.80 -2.40 6.42
CA PRO A 116 12.50 -1.13 6.52
C PRO A 116 13.12 -0.92 7.89
N GLN A 117 14.45 -0.76 7.92
CA GLN A 117 15.22 -0.66 9.17
C GLN A 117 14.79 0.53 10.02
N ILE A 118 14.28 1.59 9.38
CA ILE A 118 13.69 2.73 10.06
C ILE A 118 12.47 2.34 10.89
N MET A 119 11.80 1.21 10.65
CA MET A 119 10.62 0.76 11.42
C MET A 119 11.02 -0.05 12.66
N VAL A 120 12.19 -0.68 12.65
CA VAL A 120 12.63 -1.61 13.70
C VAL A 120 12.90 -0.88 15.02
N GLY A 121 13.40 0.36 14.96
CA GLY A 121 13.68 1.18 16.15
C GLY A 121 12.44 1.42 17.03
N ALA A 122 11.25 1.55 16.44
CA ALA A 122 10.00 1.76 17.18
C ALA A 122 9.68 0.55 18.05
N LEU A 123 9.85 -0.65 17.49
CA LEU A 123 9.60 -1.91 18.18
C LEU A 123 10.48 -2.04 19.43
N HIS A 124 11.76 -1.68 19.32
CA HIS A 124 12.68 -1.70 20.45
C HIS A 124 12.34 -0.67 21.52
N LYS A 125 12.00 0.57 21.13
CA LYS A 125 11.56 1.61 22.08
C LYS A 125 10.34 1.16 22.89
N ILE A 126 9.37 0.54 22.22
CA ILE A 126 8.18 -0.02 22.89
C ILE A 126 8.57 -1.18 23.82
N LYS A 127 9.36 -2.15 23.34
CA LYS A 127 9.80 -3.30 24.14
C LYS A 127 10.60 -2.89 25.39
N ASN A 128 11.38 -1.82 25.30
CA ASN A 128 12.17 -1.29 26.41
C ASN A 128 11.36 -0.40 27.38
N GLY A 129 10.09 -0.12 27.06
CA GLY A 129 9.23 0.76 27.86
C GLY A 129 9.58 2.25 27.77
N GLU A 130 10.29 2.65 26.70
CA GLU A 130 10.64 4.06 26.46
C GLU A 130 9.43 4.89 25.98
N VAL A 131 8.47 4.24 25.32
CA VAL A 131 7.19 4.79 24.88
C VAL A 131 6.13 3.69 24.86
N SER A 132 4.86 4.03 25.10
CA SER A 132 3.76 3.07 24.97
C SER A 132 3.51 2.70 23.51
N ALA A 133 2.94 1.52 23.25
CA ALA A 133 2.66 1.07 21.89
C ALA A 133 1.55 1.92 21.23
N GLU A 134 0.63 2.47 22.01
CA GLU A 134 -0.44 3.36 21.55
C GLU A 134 0.02 4.78 21.21
N GLU A 135 1.13 5.24 21.81
CA GLU A 135 1.65 6.60 21.59
C GLU A 135 2.87 6.64 20.67
N CYS A 136 3.51 5.50 20.39
CA CYS A 136 4.76 5.45 19.63
C CYS A 136 4.65 6.18 18.29
N GLY A 137 3.62 5.87 17.49
CA GLY A 137 3.40 6.47 16.17
C GLY A 137 3.16 7.99 16.16
N ARG A 138 2.89 8.62 17.31
CA ARG A 138 2.78 10.09 17.40
C ARG A 138 4.12 10.81 17.32
N SER A 139 5.19 10.12 17.75
CA SER A 139 6.53 10.70 17.88
C SER A 139 7.58 9.95 17.07
N TYR A 140 7.26 8.74 16.63
CA TYR A 140 8.10 7.95 15.75
C TYR A 140 8.01 8.46 14.31
N LYS A 141 9.05 8.18 13.54
CA LYS A 141 9.12 8.55 12.14
C LYS A 141 8.03 7.83 11.35
N GLN A 142 7.17 8.61 10.73
CA GLN A 142 6.12 8.13 9.83
C GLN A 142 6.75 7.53 8.56
N GLY A 143 6.03 6.60 7.94
CA GLY A 143 6.50 5.81 6.80
C GLY A 143 6.08 4.35 6.89
N GLY A 144 6.37 3.59 5.85
CA GLY A 144 6.04 2.18 5.71
C GLY A 144 4.73 1.95 4.96
N GLY A 145 4.63 0.83 4.25
CA GLY A 145 3.56 0.54 3.31
C GLY A 145 2.17 0.41 3.95
N ILE A 146 1.16 0.96 3.28
CA ILE A 146 -0.26 0.72 3.64
C ILE A 146 -0.63 -0.76 3.44
N GLY A 147 0.09 -1.44 2.53
CA GLY A 147 -0.02 -2.86 2.20
C GLY A 147 -0.06 -3.81 3.38
N TRP A 148 0.62 -3.45 4.46
CA TRP A 148 0.83 -4.32 5.61
C TRP A 148 -0.46 -4.59 6.37
N TRP A 149 -1.42 -3.66 6.32
CA TRP A 149 -2.63 -3.68 7.16
C TRP A 149 -3.83 -4.36 6.48
N PHE A 150 -3.74 -4.68 5.19
CA PHE A 150 -4.83 -5.28 4.42
C PHE A 150 -5.42 -6.57 5.02
N PRO A 151 -4.63 -7.46 5.66
CA PRO A 151 -5.18 -8.65 6.29
C PRO A 151 -6.27 -8.36 7.33
N ILE A 152 -6.24 -7.19 7.98
CA ILE A 152 -7.28 -6.76 8.94
C ILE A 152 -8.61 -6.55 8.22
N GLY A 153 -8.60 -5.84 7.08
CA GLY A 153 -9.81 -5.68 6.27
C GLY A 153 -10.35 -7.01 5.76
N ILE A 154 -9.45 -7.95 5.43
CA ILE A 154 -9.81 -9.28 4.92
C ILE A 154 -10.54 -10.11 5.98
N ILE A 155 -10.02 -10.19 7.21
CA ILE A 155 -10.65 -11.01 8.26
C ILE A 155 -11.97 -10.42 8.75
N HIS A 156 -12.14 -9.10 8.69
CA HIS A 156 -13.37 -8.39 9.04
C HIS A 156 -14.36 -8.32 7.86
N ALA A 157 -14.47 -9.40 7.08
CA ALA A 157 -15.31 -9.44 5.89
C ALA A 157 -16.77 -9.02 6.18
N GLY A 158 -17.23 -7.94 5.55
CA GLY A 158 -18.56 -7.38 5.77
C GLY A 158 -18.73 -6.50 7.01
N ASP A 159 -17.68 -6.28 7.80
CA ASP A 159 -17.64 -5.41 8.99
C ASP A 159 -16.59 -4.27 8.85
N PRO A 160 -16.92 -3.19 8.12
CA PRO A 160 -16.01 -2.06 7.95
C PRO A 160 -15.66 -1.34 9.25
N GLU A 161 -16.57 -1.32 10.24
CA GLU A 161 -16.34 -0.65 11.53
C GLU A 161 -15.36 -1.45 12.39
N GLY A 162 -15.54 -2.77 12.47
CA GLY A 162 -14.60 -3.68 13.12
C GLY A 162 -13.20 -3.60 12.51
N ALA A 163 -13.12 -3.62 11.18
CA ALA A 163 -11.86 -3.47 10.44
C ALA A 163 -11.17 -2.15 10.79
N ALA A 164 -11.89 -1.03 10.73
CA ALA A 164 -11.37 0.30 11.01
C ALA A 164 -10.85 0.43 12.44
N LYS A 165 -11.61 -0.08 13.41
CA LYS A 165 -11.25 -0.07 14.83
C LYS A 165 -9.96 -0.84 15.08
N GLU A 166 -9.85 -2.06 14.57
CA GLU A 166 -8.67 -2.90 14.77
C GLU A 166 -7.45 -2.34 14.01
N GLY A 167 -7.63 -1.90 12.77
CA GLY A 167 -6.58 -1.30 11.96
C GLY A 167 -5.98 -0.05 12.61
N ARG A 168 -6.83 0.84 13.12
CA ARG A 168 -6.40 2.02 13.88
C ARG A 168 -5.63 1.63 15.15
N TYR A 169 -6.13 0.65 15.88
CA TYR A 169 -5.53 0.22 17.14
C TYR A 169 -4.14 -0.37 16.92
N LEU A 170 -4.00 -1.35 16.01
CA LEU A 170 -2.71 -2.03 15.78
C LEU A 170 -1.68 -1.14 15.11
N SER A 171 -2.10 -0.22 14.23
CA SER A 171 -1.18 0.67 13.52
C SER A 171 -0.54 1.75 14.39
N SER A 172 -1.01 1.95 15.63
CA SER A 172 -0.50 2.96 16.56
C SER A 172 1.00 2.85 16.86
N ILE A 173 1.58 1.66 16.68
CA ILE A 173 3.00 1.39 16.92
C ILE A 173 3.93 2.22 16.01
N TRP A 174 3.43 2.63 14.84
CA TRP A 174 4.20 3.39 13.85
C TRP A 174 3.45 4.60 13.28
N LYS A 175 2.12 4.51 13.19
CA LYS A 175 1.31 5.45 12.43
C LYS A 175 0.82 6.59 13.32
N ALA A 176 1.00 7.82 12.84
CA ALA A 176 0.44 8.99 13.48
C ALA A 176 -1.08 9.08 13.26
N PRO A 177 -1.83 9.96 13.95
CA PRO A 177 -3.29 9.99 13.86
C PRO A 177 -3.86 10.09 12.45
N LEU A 178 -3.24 10.88 11.55
CA LEU A 178 -3.68 10.97 10.15
C LEU A 178 -3.42 9.67 9.37
N GLU A 179 -2.27 9.04 9.53
CA GLU A 179 -1.99 7.75 8.90
C GLU A 179 -2.90 6.65 9.46
N GLN A 180 -3.23 6.69 10.76
CA GLN A 180 -4.21 5.78 11.35
C GLN A 180 -5.61 5.98 10.77
N ASP A 181 -6.01 7.22 10.45
CA ASP A 181 -7.24 7.51 9.72
C ASP A 181 -7.24 6.85 8.33
N PHE A 182 -6.11 6.91 7.64
CA PHE A 182 -5.94 6.26 6.34
C PHE A 182 -5.94 4.73 6.44
N VAL A 183 -5.25 4.15 7.43
CA VAL A 183 -5.31 2.71 7.71
C VAL A 183 -6.76 2.30 7.94
N ALA A 184 -7.49 3.00 8.81
CA ALA A 184 -8.90 2.75 9.10
C ALA A 184 -9.77 2.82 7.84
N ALA A 185 -9.60 3.86 7.01
CA ALA A 185 -10.32 3.99 5.74
C ALA A 185 -10.08 2.78 4.83
N VAL A 186 -8.82 2.45 4.60
CA VAL A 186 -8.39 1.43 3.64
C VAL A 186 -8.92 0.06 4.01
N VAL A 187 -8.74 -0.36 5.27
CA VAL A 187 -9.20 -1.69 5.72
C VAL A 187 -10.72 -1.76 5.79
N ALA A 188 -11.40 -0.65 6.07
CA ALA A 188 -12.86 -0.56 5.98
C ALA A 188 -13.35 -0.75 4.54
N GLY A 189 -12.68 -0.12 3.57
CA GLY A 189 -12.98 -0.30 2.15
C GLY A 189 -12.79 -1.75 1.70
N ILE A 190 -11.72 -2.41 2.14
CA ILE A 190 -11.50 -3.85 1.88
C ILE A 190 -12.66 -4.67 2.47
N ALA A 191 -12.96 -4.49 3.77
CA ALA A 191 -14.03 -5.21 4.45
C ALA A 191 -15.41 -5.02 3.79
N GLU A 192 -15.70 -3.80 3.33
CA GLU A 192 -16.91 -3.48 2.56
C GLU A 192 -16.95 -4.21 1.21
N GLY A 193 -15.83 -4.23 0.47
CA GLY A 193 -15.71 -4.91 -0.81
C GLY A 193 -16.03 -6.40 -0.76
N LEU A 194 -15.82 -7.03 0.41
CA LEU A 194 -16.09 -8.45 0.65
C LEU A 194 -17.58 -8.80 0.78
N LYS A 195 -18.49 -7.81 0.84
CA LYS A 195 -19.95 -8.04 0.81
C LYS A 195 -20.41 -8.53 -0.57
N GLU A 196 -21.53 -9.25 -0.61
CA GLU A 196 -22.07 -9.81 -1.86
C GLU A 196 -22.51 -8.72 -2.84
N ASP A 197 -23.10 -7.64 -2.34
CA ASP A 197 -23.64 -6.50 -3.08
C ASP A 197 -22.72 -5.27 -3.09
N ALA A 198 -21.46 -5.45 -2.70
CA ALA A 198 -20.48 -4.36 -2.69
C ALA A 198 -20.30 -3.72 -4.08
N THR A 199 -20.11 -2.41 -4.08
CA THR A 199 -19.76 -1.62 -5.27
C THR A 199 -18.52 -0.80 -4.96
N TYR A 200 -17.82 -0.30 -6.00
CA TYR A 200 -16.71 0.62 -5.75
C TYR A 200 -17.18 1.85 -4.96
N GLN A 201 -18.40 2.34 -5.23
CA GLN A 201 -18.99 3.47 -4.49
C GLN A 201 -19.25 3.12 -3.02
N SER A 202 -19.79 1.94 -2.70
CA SER A 202 -20.02 1.56 -1.30
C SER A 202 -18.70 1.43 -0.54
N MET A 203 -17.64 0.94 -1.19
CA MET A 203 -16.29 0.91 -0.60
C MET A 203 -15.76 2.32 -0.33
N ILE A 204 -15.93 3.28 -1.25
CA ILE A 204 -15.57 4.69 -1.04
C ILE A 204 -16.37 5.29 0.12
N ASP A 205 -17.67 5.02 0.19
CA ASP A 205 -18.53 5.51 1.28
C ASP A 205 -18.07 4.95 2.64
N ALA A 206 -17.70 3.66 2.70
CA ALA A 206 -17.13 3.04 3.90
C ALA A 206 -15.79 3.67 4.30
N MET A 207 -14.89 3.93 3.35
CA MET A 207 -13.61 4.62 3.59
C MET A 207 -13.85 6.01 4.21
N LEU A 208 -14.73 6.81 3.60
CA LEU A 208 -15.06 8.16 4.04
C LEU A 208 -15.78 8.18 5.40
N HIS A 209 -16.54 7.13 5.72
CA HIS A 209 -17.21 7.00 7.01
C HIS A 209 -16.24 6.68 8.16
N GLN A 210 -15.15 5.96 7.88
CA GLN A 210 -14.23 5.44 8.90
C GLN A 210 -12.97 6.27 9.12
N CYS A 211 -12.84 7.42 8.46
CA CYS A 211 -11.71 8.31 8.59
C CYS A 211 -12.07 9.70 9.13
N GLY A 212 -11.08 10.37 9.71
CA GLY A 212 -11.23 11.73 10.20
C GLY A 212 -11.37 12.76 9.07
N PRO A 213 -11.73 14.01 9.43
CA PRO A 213 -12.09 15.06 8.46
C PRO A 213 -10.98 15.43 7.48
N LEU A 214 -9.71 15.35 7.90
CA LEU A 214 -8.58 15.65 7.01
C LEU A 214 -8.38 14.56 5.96
N ALA A 215 -8.31 13.28 6.37
CA ALA A 215 -8.23 12.15 5.45
C ALA A 215 -9.41 12.19 4.46
N ALA A 216 -10.63 12.40 4.95
CA ALA A 216 -11.81 12.54 4.11
C ALA A 216 -11.70 13.70 3.10
N THR A 217 -11.10 14.83 3.48
CA THR A 217 -10.88 15.97 2.57
C THR A 217 -9.88 15.60 1.45
N LEU A 218 -8.79 14.92 1.80
CA LEU A 218 -7.77 14.49 0.84
C LEU A 218 -8.32 13.45 -0.15
N ILE A 219 -9.10 12.48 0.36
CA ILE A 219 -9.79 11.46 -0.45
C ILE A 219 -10.81 12.12 -1.39
N LYS A 220 -11.67 13.02 -0.88
CA LYS A 220 -12.66 13.74 -1.71
C LYS A 220 -12.04 14.59 -2.81
N ARG A 221 -10.88 15.20 -2.54
CA ARG A 221 -10.12 15.92 -3.58
C ARG A 221 -9.67 14.98 -4.70
N ALA A 222 -9.14 13.81 -4.36
CA ALA A 222 -8.76 12.81 -5.34
C ALA A 222 -9.96 12.27 -6.15
N ILE A 223 -11.10 12.04 -5.50
CA ILE A 223 -12.35 11.66 -6.18
C ILE A 223 -12.75 12.71 -7.20
N SER A 224 -12.80 13.99 -6.81
CA SER A 224 -13.15 15.10 -7.71
C SER A 224 -12.20 15.21 -8.91
N ILE A 225 -10.90 15.00 -8.69
CA ILE A 225 -9.91 14.99 -9.77
C ILE A 225 -10.15 13.81 -10.73
N ALA A 226 -10.45 12.62 -10.18
CA ALA A 226 -10.72 11.43 -10.98
C ALA A 226 -11.99 11.54 -11.82
N GLU A 227 -13.07 12.11 -11.26
CA GLU A 227 -14.35 12.30 -11.96
C GLU A 227 -14.27 13.30 -13.13
N GLU A 228 -13.34 14.25 -13.08
CA GLU A 228 -13.14 15.26 -14.12
C GLU A 228 -12.11 14.86 -15.18
N ALA A 229 -11.25 13.87 -14.88
CA ALA A 229 -10.19 13.44 -15.77
C ALA A 229 -10.74 12.78 -17.05
N THR A 230 -10.14 13.14 -18.18
CA THR A 230 -10.56 12.67 -19.51
C THR A 230 -9.80 11.43 -20.00
N ASP A 231 -8.57 11.26 -19.55
CA ASP A 231 -7.73 10.09 -19.75
C ASP A 231 -6.72 9.93 -18.60
N ILE A 232 -5.93 8.85 -18.62
CA ILE A 232 -4.99 8.54 -17.53
C ILE A 232 -3.87 9.58 -17.36
N TRP A 233 -3.49 10.29 -18.44
CA TRP A 233 -2.45 11.31 -18.39
C TRP A 233 -2.99 12.64 -17.90
N ASP A 234 -4.23 12.97 -18.25
CA ASP A 234 -4.98 14.08 -17.67
C ASP A 234 -5.19 13.84 -16.16
N LEU A 235 -5.54 12.62 -15.75
CA LEU A 235 -5.60 12.25 -14.33
C LEU A 235 -4.26 12.48 -13.62
N ALA A 236 -3.18 11.95 -14.19
CA ALA A 236 -1.84 12.10 -13.62
C ALA A 236 -1.42 13.57 -13.52
N ASP A 237 -1.65 14.38 -14.55
CA ASP A 237 -1.31 15.80 -14.53
C ASP A 237 -2.10 16.57 -13.45
N ASN A 238 -3.41 16.33 -13.35
CA ASN A 238 -4.24 16.99 -12.33
C ASN A 238 -3.87 16.56 -10.91
N LEU A 239 -3.56 15.28 -10.67
CA LEU A 239 -3.03 14.82 -9.39
C LEU A 239 -1.68 15.49 -9.06
N TYR A 240 -0.80 15.62 -10.05
CA TYR A 240 0.48 16.30 -9.86
C TYR A 240 0.32 17.79 -9.54
N GLN A 241 -0.68 18.46 -10.14
CA GLN A 241 -0.95 19.87 -9.88
C GLN A 241 -1.68 20.14 -8.56
N HIS A 242 -2.51 19.19 -8.09
CA HIS A 242 -3.48 19.48 -7.05
C HIS A 242 -3.41 18.55 -5.83
N ALA A 243 -2.70 17.43 -5.92
CA ALA A 243 -2.68 16.41 -4.89
C ALA A 243 -1.30 16.08 -4.30
N LEU A 244 -0.20 16.59 -4.86
CA LEU A 244 1.15 16.31 -4.35
C LEU A 244 1.39 16.86 -2.95
N MET A 245 2.15 16.09 -2.20
CA MET A 245 2.74 16.44 -0.92
C MET A 245 4.22 16.85 -1.13
N PRO A 246 4.86 17.52 -0.16
CA PRO A 246 6.27 17.88 -0.27
C PRO A 246 7.15 16.69 -0.65
N ASN A 247 8.12 16.90 -1.54
CA ASN A 247 9.08 15.86 -1.88
C ASN A 247 9.82 15.41 -0.63
N THR A 248 9.70 14.12 -0.33
CA THR A 248 10.48 13.46 0.70
C THR A 248 11.19 12.27 0.08
N ALA A 249 12.42 12.02 0.51
CA ALA A 249 13.21 10.87 0.06
C ALA A 249 12.47 9.55 0.33
N HIS A 250 12.84 8.47 -0.38
CA HIS A 250 12.26 7.14 -0.18
C HIS A 250 12.46 6.67 1.27
N ILE A 251 11.63 5.75 1.80
CA ILE A 251 11.76 5.29 3.20
C ILE A 251 13.15 4.76 3.55
N TRP A 252 13.87 4.22 2.57
CA TRP A 252 15.24 3.73 2.69
C TRP A 252 16.31 4.83 2.67
N GLU A 253 15.95 6.03 2.21
CA GLU A 253 16.84 7.18 2.05
C GLU A 253 16.75 8.15 3.24
N ILE A 254 15.79 7.94 4.16
CA ILE A 254 15.59 8.83 5.29
C ILE A 254 16.42 8.42 6.51
N THR A 255 17.09 9.41 7.12
CA THR A 255 17.91 9.24 8.33
C THR A 255 17.22 9.76 9.59
N ASP A 256 17.77 9.47 10.77
CA ASP A 256 17.27 9.95 12.07
C ASP A 256 17.26 11.50 12.21
N GLN A 257 17.83 12.24 11.26
CA GLN A 257 17.96 13.71 11.33
C GLN A 257 16.77 14.48 10.73
N ASP A 258 15.80 13.80 10.11
CA ASP A 258 14.72 14.45 9.37
C ASP A 258 13.33 13.92 9.80
N PRO A 259 12.76 14.39 10.92
CA PRO A 259 11.54 13.80 11.47
C PRO A 259 10.28 14.36 10.77
N PRO A 260 9.40 13.52 10.22
CA PRO A 260 8.00 13.89 10.04
C PRO A 260 7.42 14.19 11.43
N ILE A 261 6.80 15.37 11.59
CA ILE A 261 6.16 15.79 12.84
C ILE A 261 4.64 15.71 12.69
N GLU A 262 3.93 15.56 13.81
CA GLU A 262 2.46 15.48 13.93
C GLU A 262 1.67 16.64 13.26
N ARG A 263 2.35 17.65 12.68
CA ARG A 263 1.77 18.92 12.24
C ARG A 263 1.43 19.01 10.75
N ASP A 264 1.40 17.92 9.99
CA ASP A 264 0.97 17.96 8.58
C ASP A 264 -0.57 17.96 8.41
N ALA A 265 -1.23 18.79 9.22
CA ALA A 265 -2.64 19.15 9.12
C ALA A 265 -2.75 20.68 9.36
N PRO A 266 -3.36 21.48 8.46
CA PRO A 266 -4.29 21.12 7.38
C PRO A 266 -3.73 21.45 5.98
N LEU A 267 -3.75 20.45 5.10
CA LEU A 267 -3.22 20.47 3.72
C LEU A 267 -1.73 20.83 3.67
N PRO A 268 -0.85 19.85 3.44
CA PRO A 268 0.56 20.12 3.18
C PRO A 268 0.71 21.17 2.07
N PRO A 269 1.73 22.03 2.16
CA PRO A 269 1.87 23.12 1.21
C PRO A 269 1.93 22.55 -0.20
N LYS A 270 1.13 23.12 -1.10
CA LYS A 270 1.22 22.80 -2.52
C LYS A 270 2.67 23.01 -2.95
N VAL A 271 3.27 21.98 -3.52
CA VAL A 271 4.57 22.08 -4.19
C VAL A 271 4.31 22.13 -5.68
N GLU A 272 5.03 23.01 -6.38
CA GLU A 272 4.98 23.02 -7.84
C GLU A 272 5.62 21.72 -8.35
N PRO A 273 4.91 20.92 -9.18
CA PRO A 273 5.44 19.66 -9.65
C PRO A 273 6.73 19.91 -10.43
N LEU A 274 7.69 18.99 -10.30
CA LEU A 274 8.85 19.02 -11.17
C LEU A 274 8.37 18.80 -12.62
N ASN A 275 9.03 19.44 -13.57
CA ASN A 275 8.95 18.97 -14.95
C ASN A 275 9.56 17.56 -15.03
N TYR A 276 9.34 16.87 -16.15
CA TYR A 276 9.93 15.55 -16.45
C TYR A 276 11.33 15.40 -15.80
N SER A 277 11.50 14.33 -15.03
CA SER A 277 12.75 14.00 -14.35
C SER A 277 13.05 12.51 -14.49
N ASP A 278 14.33 12.18 -14.57
CA ASP A 278 14.86 10.81 -14.47
C ASP A 278 15.49 10.56 -13.08
N GLU A 279 15.24 11.44 -12.11
CA GLU A 279 15.57 11.28 -10.68
C GLU A 279 14.36 10.73 -9.90
N SER A 280 14.62 10.04 -8.78
CA SER A 280 13.62 9.56 -7.83
C SER A 280 12.68 10.69 -7.42
N TYR A 281 11.38 10.44 -7.58
CA TYR A 281 10.33 11.42 -7.38
C TYR A 281 9.12 10.78 -6.70
N THR A 282 9.20 10.59 -5.38
CA THR A 282 8.17 9.94 -4.56
C THR A 282 7.93 10.66 -3.22
N THR A 283 7.03 10.13 -2.41
CA THR A 283 6.88 10.38 -0.98
C THR A 283 6.30 9.12 -0.31
N PHE A 284 6.63 8.90 0.96
CA PHE A 284 6.09 7.79 1.76
C PHE A 284 4.85 8.19 2.57
N PHE A 285 4.30 9.40 2.35
CA PHE A 285 3.15 9.87 3.10
C PHE A 285 1.84 9.28 2.58
N PHE A 286 1.06 8.69 3.47
CA PHE A 286 -0.30 8.23 3.17
C PHE A 286 -1.21 9.37 2.69
N ALA A 287 -0.88 10.62 3.03
CA ALA A 287 -1.57 11.81 2.56
C ALA A 287 -1.44 12.04 1.02
N GLU A 288 -0.48 11.40 0.36
CA GLU A 288 -0.37 11.35 -1.11
C GLU A 288 -0.77 9.98 -1.66
N GLN A 289 -0.17 8.91 -1.10
CA GLN A 289 -0.34 7.54 -1.58
C GLN A 289 -1.82 7.12 -1.65
N ILE A 290 -2.59 7.35 -0.57
CA ILE A 290 -3.97 6.91 -0.51
C ILE A 290 -4.87 7.71 -1.46
N PRO A 291 -4.78 9.06 -1.53
CA PRO A 291 -5.47 9.81 -2.57
C PRO A 291 -5.13 9.39 -4.00
N PHE A 292 -3.86 9.08 -4.31
CA PHE A 292 -3.47 8.58 -5.64
C PHE A 292 -4.13 7.23 -5.96
N ALA A 293 -4.07 6.28 -5.03
CA ALA A 293 -4.74 4.99 -5.17
C ALA A 293 -6.27 5.12 -5.31
N VAL A 294 -6.90 5.99 -4.50
CA VAL A 294 -8.34 6.28 -4.61
C VAL A 294 -8.68 6.87 -5.99
N ALA A 295 -7.87 7.80 -6.49
CA ALA A 295 -8.11 8.42 -7.78
C ALA A 295 -8.09 7.38 -8.92
N ALA A 296 -7.11 6.48 -8.93
CA ALA A 296 -7.05 5.38 -9.90
C ALA A 296 -8.25 4.41 -9.76
N PHE A 297 -8.61 4.06 -8.52
CA PHE A 297 -9.75 3.17 -8.24
C PHE A 297 -11.08 3.78 -8.70
N VAL A 298 -11.28 5.09 -8.50
CA VAL A 298 -12.49 5.81 -8.91
C VAL A 298 -12.54 6.04 -10.42
N PHE A 299 -11.42 6.45 -11.02
CA PHE A 299 -11.31 6.70 -12.46
C PHE A 299 -11.68 5.46 -13.29
N GLU A 300 -11.29 4.28 -12.81
CA GLU A 300 -11.62 3.00 -13.45
C GLU A 300 -12.89 2.35 -12.87
N GLU A 301 -13.68 3.04 -12.04
CA GLU A 301 -14.91 2.54 -11.42
C GLU A 301 -14.74 1.19 -10.68
N GLY A 302 -13.58 1.02 -10.07
CA GLY A 302 -13.16 -0.18 -9.35
C GLY A 302 -12.91 -1.41 -10.23
N ASN A 303 -12.82 -1.26 -11.54
CA ASN A 303 -12.50 -2.36 -12.47
C ASN A 303 -11.04 -2.83 -12.32
N VAL A 304 -10.74 -4.02 -12.86
CA VAL A 304 -9.38 -4.60 -12.86
C VAL A 304 -8.34 -3.67 -13.52
N SER A 305 -8.77 -2.85 -14.48
CA SER A 305 -7.95 -1.81 -15.12
C SER A 305 -7.44 -0.75 -14.14
N ALA A 306 -8.03 -0.61 -12.95
CA ALA A 306 -7.55 0.29 -11.89
C ALA A 306 -6.10 -0.02 -11.48
N ILE A 307 -5.69 -1.29 -11.49
CA ILE A 307 -4.33 -1.71 -11.10
C ILE A 307 -3.28 -1.10 -12.04
N PRO A 308 -3.32 -1.35 -13.37
CA PRO A 308 -2.40 -0.70 -14.29
C PRO A 308 -2.64 0.82 -14.41
N ALA A 309 -3.87 1.33 -14.25
CA ALA A 309 -4.11 2.77 -14.23
C ALA A 309 -3.31 3.43 -13.08
N CYS A 310 -3.34 2.87 -11.88
CA CYS A 310 -2.58 3.35 -10.74
C CYS A 310 -1.07 3.36 -11.00
N CYS A 311 -0.57 2.32 -11.67
CA CYS A 311 0.82 2.22 -12.10
C CYS A 311 1.25 3.38 -13.03
N ASN A 312 0.35 3.83 -13.90
CA ASN A 312 0.62 4.94 -14.83
C ASN A 312 0.73 6.32 -14.14
N LEU A 313 0.28 6.45 -12.89
CA LEU A 313 0.35 7.70 -12.14
C LEU A 313 1.77 8.04 -11.65
N GLY A 314 2.72 7.09 -11.69
CA GLY A 314 4.06 7.28 -11.14
C GLY A 314 4.05 7.45 -9.61
N ARG A 315 5.11 8.05 -9.07
CA ARG A 315 5.34 8.16 -7.61
C ARG A 315 5.58 6.78 -6.99
N ASP A 316 4.96 6.48 -5.85
CA ASP A 316 5.10 5.23 -5.10
C ASP A 316 4.24 4.11 -5.68
N THR A 317 4.59 3.65 -6.87
CA THR A 317 3.70 2.84 -7.70
C THR A 317 3.46 1.44 -7.15
N ASP A 318 4.42 0.78 -6.52
CA ASP A 318 4.22 -0.52 -5.87
C ASP A 318 3.24 -0.42 -4.70
N THR A 319 3.45 0.49 -3.76
CA THR A 319 2.55 0.69 -2.63
C THR A 319 1.14 1.10 -3.09
N ASN A 320 1.03 2.03 -4.04
CA ASN A 320 -0.27 2.52 -4.51
C ASN A 320 -1.03 1.45 -5.31
N ALA A 321 -0.36 0.77 -6.25
CA ALA A 321 -0.99 -0.29 -7.04
C ALA A 321 -1.32 -1.51 -6.17
N ASN A 322 -0.50 -1.83 -5.17
CA ASN A 322 -0.78 -2.84 -4.14
C ASN A 322 -2.13 -2.56 -3.45
N LEU A 323 -2.36 -1.32 -3.03
CA LEU A 323 -3.65 -0.90 -2.46
C LEU A 323 -4.81 -1.06 -3.43
N VAL A 324 -4.68 -0.57 -4.65
CA VAL A 324 -5.73 -0.70 -5.66
C VAL A 324 -6.03 -2.17 -5.96
N GLY A 325 -5.00 -3.00 -6.05
CA GLY A 325 -5.13 -4.44 -6.23
C GLY A 325 -5.87 -5.13 -5.09
N ALA A 326 -5.64 -4.70 -3.85
CA ALA A 326 -6.37 -5.20 -2.68
C ALA A 326 -7.87 -4.89 -2.75
N TRP A 327 -8.23 -3.68 -3.17
CA TRP A 327 -9.63 -3.26 -3.34
C TRP A 327 -10.31 -3.93 -4.52
N VAL A 328 -9.67 -3.96 -5.68
CA VAL A 328 -10.17 -4.68 -6.87
C VAL A 328 -10.40 -6.15 -6.55
N GLY A 329 -9.43 -6.79 -5.88
CA GLY A 329 -9.54 -8.19 -5.48
C GLY A 329 -10.64 -8.42 -4.43
N ALA A 330 -10.84 -7.49 -3.49
CA ALA A 330 -11.94 -7.58 -2.53
C ALA A 330 -13.30 -7.45 -3.23
N LEU A 331 -13.41 -6.53 -4.21
CA LEU A 331 -14.65 -6.27 -4.93
C LEU A 331 -15.03 -7.41 -5.89
N HIS A 332 -14.04 -7.97 -6.61
CA HIS A 332 -14.27 -8.87 -7.74
C HIS A 332 -13.74 -10.29 -7.56
N GLY A 333 -13.02 -10.57 -6.48
CA GLY A 333 -12.45 -11.88 -6.21
C GLY A 333 -11.33 -12.31 -7.16
N GLU A 334 -10.68 -13.41 -6.79
CA GLU A 334 -9.59 -13.97 -7.58
C GLU A 334 -10.06 -14.34 -8.98
N SER A 335 -11.28 -14.88 -9.09
CA SER A 335 -11.86 -15.33 -10.36
C SER A 335 -12.00 -14.23 -11.43
N ALA A 336 -11.93 -12.95 -11.06
CA ALA A 336 -11.94 -11.83 -11.99
C ALA A 336 -10.54 -11.30 -12.34
N LEU A 337 -9.50 -11.67 -11.59
CA LEU A 337 -8.13 -11.25 -11.87
C LEU A 337 -7.57 -12.01 -13.09
N PRO A 338 -6.76 -11.38 -13.95
CA PRO A 338 -6.12 -12.07 -15.08
C PRO A 338 -5.27 -13.24 -14.58
N THR A 339 -5.56 -14.44 -15.11
CA THR A 339 -4.91 -15.68 -14.67
C THR A 339 -3.40 -15.61 -14.87
N GLU A 340 -2.95 -14.98 -15.97
CA GLU A 340 -1.54 -14.79 -16.26
C GLU A 340 -0.82 -13.93 -15.22
N TRP A 341 -1.49 -12.94 -14.62
CA TRP A 341 -0.88 -12.13 -13.55
C TRP A 341 -0.79 -12.93 -12.25
N VAL A 342 -1.86 -13.64 -11.91
CA VAL A 342 -1.92 -14.48 -10.71
C VAL A 342 -0.86 -15.58 -10.75
N GLU A 343 -0.78 -16.32 -11.85
CA GLU A 343 0.19 -17.41 -12.01
C GLU A 343 1.64 -16.91 -12.01
N GLN A 344 1.90 -15.79 -12.70
CA GLN A 344 3.25 -15.22 -12.79
C GLN A 344 3.76 -14.75 -11.42
N VAL A 345 2.95 -14.02 -10.65
CA VAL A 345 3.33 -13.56 -9.30
C VAL A 345 3.54 -14.75 -8.35
N ILE A 346 2.70 -15.79 -8.43
CA ILE A 346 2.89 -16.99 -7.60
C ILE A 346 4.19 -17.70 -7.98
N GLU A 347 4.44 -17.91 -9.27
CA GLU A 347 5.58 -18.71 -9.73
C GLU A 347 6.93 -18.03 -9.46
N VAL A 348 7.04 -16.71 -9.68
CA VAL A 348 8.30 -15.98 -9.50
C VAL A 348 8.73 -15.92 -8.04
N ASN A 349 7.79 -15.81 -7.10
CA ASN A 349 8.08 -15.58 -5.69
C ASN A 349 7.99 -16.84 -4.81
N LYS A 350 7.72 -18.01 -5.40
CA LYS A 350 7.41 -19.24 -4.63
C LYS A 350 8.53 -19.75 -3.73
N LYS A 351 9.78 -19.35 -3.98
CA LYS A 351 10.93 -19.79 -3.16
C LYS A 351 10.98 -19.00 -1.85
N GLU A 352 10.54 -17.76 -1.88
CA GLU A 352 10.57 -16.81 -0.78
C GLU A 352 9.24 -16.79 -0.01
N LEU A 353 8.12 -16.90 -0.74
CA LEU A 353 6.79 -16.81 -0.16
C LEU A 353 5.73 -17.61 -0.95
N GLU A 354 5.05 -18.54 -0.28
CA GLU A 354 3.85 -19.19 -0.81
C GLU A 354 2.61 -18.27 -0.69
N VAL A 355 2.55 -17.20 -1.51
CA VAL A 355 1.54 -16.12 -1.42
C VAL A 355 0.09 -16.66 -1.36
N ARG A 356 -0.27 -17.56 -2.27
CA ARG A 356 -1.62 -18.17 -2.31
C ARG A 356 -1.96 -18.93 -1.04
N LYS A 357 -1.03 -19.76 -0.57
CA LYS A 357 -1.26 -20.58 0.62
C LYS A 357 -1.53 -19.70 1.85
N LEU A 358 -0.80 -18.59 1.96
CA LEU A 358 -1.01 -17.63 3.05
C LEU A 358 -2.37 -16.92 2.93
N ALA A 359 -2.78 -16.53 1.71
CA ALA A 359 -4.11 -15.99 1.45
C ALA A 359 -5.23 -16.98 1.82
N GLU A 360 -5.08 -18.25 1.45
CA GLU A 360 -6.02 -19.32 1.79
C GLU A 360 -6.10 -19.56 3.30
N GLN A 361 -4.97 -19.51 4.01
CA GLN A 361 -4.93 -19.63 5.47
C GLN A 361 -5.61 -18.45 6.16
N LEU A 362 -5.34 -17.23 5.70
CA LEU A 362 -5.99 -16.02 6.21
C LEU A 362 -7.52 -16.08 6.01
N ALA A 363 -7.97 -16.57 4.85
CA ALA A 363 -9.40 -16.70 4.54
C ALA A 363 -10.15 -17.72 5.42
N MET A 364 -9.44 -18.49 6.24
CA MET A 364 -10.02 -19.44 7.20
C MET A 364 -10.04 -18.89 8.64
N VAL A 365 -9.49 -17.70 8.87
CA VAL A 365 -9.51 -17.04 10.19
C VAL A 365 -10.93 -16.58 10.51
N THR A 366 -11.38 -16.84 11.73
CA THR A 366 -12.64 -16.32 12.28
C THR A 366 -12.33 -15.21 13.27
N VAL A 367 -12.93 -14.03 13.08
CA VAL A 367 -12.78 -12.86 13.96
C VAL A 367 -13.66 -12.98 15.20
#